data_AF-A0A1N7HZS1-F1
#
_entry.id   AF-A0A1N7HZS1-F1
#
_cell.length_a   1.000
_cell.length_b   1.000
_cell.length_c   1.000
_cell.angle_alpha   90.00
_cell.angle_beta   90.00
_cell.angle_gamma   90.00
#
_symmetry.space_group_name_H-M   'P 1'
#
loop_
_entity.id
_entity.type
_entity.pdbx_description
1 polymer ?
#
loop_
_entity_poly.entity_id
_entity_poly.type
_entity_poly.pdbx_seq_one_letter_code
_entity_poly.pdbx_strand_id
1 'polypeptide(L)'
;MKIKSNFPINEEAFSDLQKLSEEYEIINSIEIQENDSNNKKVLKGSKEKECRFCKKHFPEVNFRNVSHTIPEFLGNKSLTSNFECDNCNKYFSAFENELANFLLPLNTLSSTKNKKNKTPKFKNKLEIHQDDKNVFHIKNFPDDLVSSNNEIDFTVETASYIPEYVYRSLIKIGLSVISEEGIKNYNETIEWLMSLEENVIIRPCMAFTIFPFSSSIDKIRCVVFDRKFNVTRQIPKTLLVLSYKNFAIQTFFPVFPFEDCTELSPFPHLIPTALDLNNNLKNEKNYGLIYLDENVRVKGKKIEINIKSAEE
;
A
#
# COMPACT_ATOMS: atom_id res chain seq x y z
N MET A 1 -14.88 6.89 8.36
CA MET A 1 -13.50 7.23 8.77
C MET A 1 -13.57 8.34 9.82
N LYS A 2 -12.95 8.21 11.00
CA LYS A 2 -12.80 9.33 11.95
C LYS A 2 -11.44 9.98 11.70
N ILE A 3 -11.42 11.25 11.28
CA ILE A 3 -10.19 12.02 11.08
C ILE A 3 -10.15 13.04 12.21
N LYS A 4 -9.12 12.95 13.05
CA LYS A 4 -8.80 14.00 14.02
C LYS A 4 -7.72 14.86 13.39
N SER A 5 -8.05 16.10 13.06
CA SER A 5 -7.08 17.09 12.59
C SER A 5 -6.65 17.96 13.76
N ASN A 6 -5.35 18.26 13.83
CA ASN A 6 -4.82 19.28 14.72
C ASN A 6 -4.86 20.68 14.07
N PHE A 7 -5.31 20.77 12.82
CA PHE A 7 -5.37 21.97 11.98
C PHE A 7 -6.76 22.11 11.31
N PRO A 8 -7.11 23.28 10.75
CA PRO A 8 -8.28 23.41 9.89
C PRO A 8 -8.25 22.38 8.75
N ILE A 9 -9.39 21.72 8.50
CA ILE A 9 -9.48 20.72 7.43
C ILE A 9 -9.33 21.43 6.08
N ASN A 10 -8.51 20.88 5.19
CA ASN A 10 -8.43 21.35 3.81
C ASN A 10 -9.78 21.15 3.07
N GLU A 11 -10.41 22.25 2.66
CA GLU A 11 -11.75 22.24 2.02
C GLU A 11 -11.80 21.50 0.68
N GLU A 12 -10.72 21.51 -0.11
CA GLU A 12 -10.66 20.80 -1.38
C GLU A 12 -10.59 19.28 -1.15
N ALA A 13 -9.70 18.84 -0.27
CA ALA A 13 -9.63 17.45 0.16
C ALA A 13 -10.95 16.99 0.81
N PHE A 14 -11.63 17.86 1.54
CA PHE A 14 -12.95 17.57 2.07
C PHE A 14 -14.01 17.41 0.95
N SER A 15 -13.99 18.26 -0.08
CA SER A 15 -14.87 18.14 -1.24
C SER A 15 -14.65 16.84 -2.02
N ASP A 16 -13.40 16.41 -2.19
CA ASP A 16 -13.09 15.13 -2.84
C ASP A 16 -13.57 13.94 -2.01
N LEU A 17 -13.47 14.01 -0.69
CA LEU A 17 -14.07 13.00 0.20
C LEU A 17 -15.60 12.98 0.12
N GLN A 18 -16.25 14.14 -0.03
CA GLN A 18 -17.70 14.20 -0.20
C GLN A 18 -18.13 13.48 -1.48
N LYS A 19 -17.50 13.78 -2.61
CA LYS A 19 -17.75 13.07 -3.89
C LYS A 19 -17.51 11.57 -3.77
N LEU A 20 -16.39 11.18 -3.16
CA LEU A 20 -16.11 9.77 -2.90
C LEU A 20 -17.21 9.13 -2.06
N SER A 21 -17.72 9.83 -1.05
CA SER A 21 -18.79 9.32 -0.18
C SER A 21 -20.14 9.19 -0.86
N GLU A 22 -20.36 9.86 -2.00
CA GLU A 22 -21.55 9.67 -2.83
C GLU A 22 -21.46 8.34 -3.59
N GLU A 23 -20.26 7.99 -4.08
CA GLU A 23 -20.02 6.83 -4.94
C GLU A 23 -19.63 5.53 -4.19
N TYR A 24 -18.94 5.66 -3.06
CA TYR A 24 -18.37 4.52 -2.33
C TYR A 24 -18.78 4.50 -0.86
N GLU A 25 -18.77 3.31 -0.28
CA GLU A 25 -18.85 3.08 1.16
C GLU A 25 -17.60 2.37 1.67
N ILE A 26 -17.28 2.59 2.95
CA ILE A 26 -16.13 1.93 3.59
C ILE A 26 -16.61 0.57 4.12
N ILE A 27 -16.10 -0.51 3.55
CA ILE A 27 -16.40 -1.86 4.03
C ILE A 27 -15.48 -2.28 5.17
N ASN A 28 -14.24 -1.79 5.18
CA ASN A 28 -13.36 -1.93 6.32
C ASN A 28 -12.30 -0.84 6.40
N SER A 29 -11.89 -0.51 7.63
CA SER A 29 -10.80 0.42 7.90
C SER A 29 -9.97 -0.10 9.08
N ILE A 30 -8.69 -0.32 8.82
CA ILE A 30 -7.71 -0.70 9.83
C ILE A 30 -6.73 0.46 10.02
N GLU A 31 -6.49 0.82 11.27
CA GLU A 31 -5.45 1.73 11.68
C GLU A 31 -4.62 1.05 12.77
N ILE A 32 -3.31 1.04 12.60
CA ILE A 32 -2.36 0.53 13.59
C ILE A 32 -1.20 1.51 13.76
N GLN A 33 -0.65 1.55 14.97
CA GLN A 33 0.56 2.30 15.25
C GLN A 33 1.76 1.60 14.60
N GLU A 34 2.58 2.35 13.88
CA GLU A 34 3.79 1.83 13.27
C GLU A 34 4.80 1.42 14.36
N ASN A 35 5.45 0.27 14.17
CA ASN A 35 6.46 -0.29 15.08
C ASN A 35 5.98 -0.56 16.51
N ASP A 36 4.68 -0.53 16.76
CA ASP A 36 4.10 -0.91 18.04
C ASP A 36 3.99 -2.44 18.14
N SER A 37 4.85 -3.02 18.97
CA SER A 37 4.85 -4.46 19.28
C SER A 37 4.08 -4.82 20.55
N ASN A 38 3.62 -3.82 21.31
CA ASN A 38 2.92 -4.01 22.57
C ASN A 38 1.42 -4.28 22.36
N ASN A 39 0.80 -3.64 21.36
CA ASN A 39 -0.62 -3.78 21.08
C ASN A 39 -0.91 -4.82 19.98
N LYS A 40 -0.61 -6.10 20.24
CA LYS A 40 -0.85 -7.18 19.27
C LYS A 40 -2.34 -7.43 19.05
N LYS A 41 -2.76 -7.44 17.79
CA LYS A 41 -4.11 -7.77 17.33
C LYS A 41 -4.05 -8.92 16.34
N VAL A 42 -4.92 -9.92 16.53
CA VAL A 42 -5.06 -11.06 15.63
C VAL A 42 -6.43 -11.01 14.97
N LEU A 43 -6.47 -10.93 13.64
CA LEU A 43 -7.70 -11.10 12.86
C LEU A 43 -8.04 -12.59 12.78
N LYS A 44 -9.28 -12.93 13.16
CA LYS A 44 -9.73 -14.32 13.25
C LYS A 44 -10.55 -14.73 12.04
N GLY A 45 -10.29 -15.94 11.53
CA GLY A 45 -11.14 -16.63 10.57
C GLY A 45 -12.48 -17.09 11.16
N SER A 46 -13.47 -17.31 10.30
CA SER A 46 -14.81 -17.79 10.67
C SER A 46 -14.84 -19.24 11.15
N LYS A 47 -13.95 -20.08 10.62
CA LYS A 47 -13.79 -21.48 11.05
C LYS A 47 -12.37 -21.69 11.56
N GLU A 48 -12.26 -22.38 12.69
CA GLU A 48 -10.95 -22.77 13.20
C GLU A 48 -10.22 -23.63 12.18
N LYS A 49 -9.04 -23.17 11.75
CA LYS A 49 -8.11 -23.88 10.85
C LYS A 49 -8.63 -24.11 9.42
N GLU A 50 -9.46 -23.22 8.87
CA GLU A 50 -9.72 -23.13 7.42
C GLU A 50 -8.94 -21.94 6.83
N CYS A 51 -8.27 -22.15 5.70
CA CYS A 51 -7.48 -21.10 5.05
C CYS A 51 -8.38 -20.18 4.22
N ARG A 52 -8.33 -18.87 4.46
CA ARG A 52 -9.10 -17.85 3.73
C ARG A 52 -8.87 -17.91 2.22
N PHE A 53 -7.65 -18.26 1.79
CA PHE A 53 -7.22 -18.20 0.39
C PHE A 53 -7.43 -19.53 -0.34
N CYS A 54 -6.76 -20.61 0.09
CA CYS A 54 -6.88 -21.90 -0.61
C CYS A 54 -8.08 -22.75 -0.15
N LYS A 55 -8.86 -22.30 0.84
CA LYS A 55 -10.03 -23.00 1.41
C LYS A 55 -9.75 -24.37 2.04
N LYS A 56 -8.50 -24.84 2.02
CA LYS A 56 -8.06 -26.07 2.69
C LYS A 56 -8.08 -25.89 4.21
N HIS A 57 -8.28 -26.99 4.92
CA HIS A 57 -8.33 -27.01 6.38
C HIS A 57 -7.27 -27.94 7.00
N PHE A 58 -7.04 -27.82 8.30
CA PHE A 58 -6.23 -28.81 9.02
C PHE A 58 -6.91 -30.19 9.00
N PRO A 59 -6.20 -31.32 8.79
CA PRO A 59 -4.74 -31.46 8.72
C PRO A 59 -4.12 -31.35 7.31
N GLU A 60 -4.90 -31.06 6.26
CA GLU A 60 -4.36 -30.92 4.88
C GLU A 60 -3.32 -29.78 4.78
N VAL A 61 -3.53 -28.72 5.55
CA VAL A 61 -2.60 -27.59 5.70
C VAL A 61 -2.32 -27.29 7.17
N ASN A 62 -1.20 -26.62 7.43
CA ASN A 62 -0.80 -26.18 8.76
C ASN A 62 -0.92 -24.65 8.89
N PHE A 63 -1.08 -24.18 10.13
CA PHE A 63 -1.18 -22.76 10.50
C PHE A 63 -0.14 -22.45 11.59
N ARG A 64 1.12 -22.79 11.34
CA ARG A 64 2.23 -22.62 12.30
C ARG A 64 2.86 -21.25 12.15
N ASN A 65 2.83 -20.68 10.95
CA ASN A 65 3.37 -19.37 10.66
C ASN A 65 2.46 -18.27 11.21
N VAL A 66 3.09 -17.23 11.74
CA VAL A 66 2.40 -15.98 12.04
C VAL A 66 2.29 -15.20 10.74
N SER A 67 1.10 -15.18 10.13
CA SER A 67 0.86 -14.35 8.97
C SER A 67 0.57 -12.91 9.38
N HIS A 68 1.26 -11.97 8.73
CA HIS A 68 1.00 -10.55 8.88
C HIS A 68 -0.01 -10.11 7.82
N THR A 69 -1.12 -9.54 8.25
CA THR A 69 -2.19 -9.01 7.37
C THR A 69 -1.67 -7.88 6.48
N ILE A 70 -0.86 -7.00 7.07
CA ILE A 70 -0.07 -5.95 6.40
C ILE A 70 1.40 -6.34 6.56
N PRO A 71 2.24 -6.41 5.51
CA PRO A 71 3.62 -6.87 5.64
C PRO A 71 4.46 -6.09 6.66
N GLU A 72 5.37 -6.78 7.36
CA GLU A 72 6.24 -6.17 8.38
C GLU A 72 7.16 -5.07 7.84
N PHE A 73 7.54 -5.13 6.55
CA PHE A 73 8.42 -4.12 5.94
C PHE A 73 7.74 -2.74 5.78
N LEU A 74 6.42 -2.67 5.98
CA LEU A 74 5.65 -1.43 6.04
C LEU A 74 5.59 -0.85 7.47
N GLY A 75 6.29 -1.47 8.43
CA GLY A 75 6.29 -1.08 9.85
C GLY A 75 5.21 -1.76 10.70
N ASN A 76 4.46 -2.73 10.16
CA ASN A 76 3.47 -3.47 10.94
C ASN A 76 4.15 -4.45 11.93
N LYS A 77 3.93 -4.24 13.23
CA LYS A 77 4.41 -5.12 14.32
C LYS A 77 3.31 -5.70 15.20
N SER A 78 2.08 -5.26 14.99
CA SER A 78 0.94 -5.53 15.87
C SER A 78 -0.13 -6.39 15.21
N LEU A 79 -0.37 -6.25 13.90
CA LEU A 79 -1.50 -6.88 13.23
C LEU A 79 -1.12 -8.17 12.51
N THR A 80 -1.75 -9.26 12.92
CA THR A 80 -1.56 -10.60 12.35
C THR A 80 -2.90 -11.24 12.03
N SER A 81 -2.88 -12.37 11.33
CA SER A 81 -4.06 -13.18 11.05
C SER A 81 -3.82 -14.66 11.39
N ASN A 82 -4.89 -15.39 11.69
CA ASN A 82 -4.84 -16.83 11.94
C ASN A 82 -5.54 -17.67 10.85
N PHE A 83 -5.97 -17.04 9.76
CA PHE A 83 -6.72 -17.65 8.67
C PHE A 83 -5.87 -17.91 7.42
N GLU A 84 -4.55 -17.70 7.47
CA GLU A 84 -3.63 -17.96 6.36
C GLU A 84 -2.76 -19.17 6.70
N CYS A 85 -2.84 -20.23 5.88
CA CYS A 85 -2.04 -21.43 6.09
C CYS A 85 -0.58 -21.25 5.63
N ASP A 86 0.31 -22.10 6.12
CA ASP A 86 1.76 -22.04 5.85
C ASP A 86 2.09 -22.10 4.34
N ASN A 87 1.29 -22.85 3.57
CA ASN A 87 1.47 -22.97 2.12
C ASN A 87 1.12 -21.67 1.38
N CYS A 88 -0.02 -21.06 1.72
CA CYS A 88 -0.41 -19.75 1.17
C CYS A 88 0.56 -18.67 1.61
N ASN A 89 1.02 -18.70 2.86
CA ASN A 89 2.02 -17.77 3.37
C ASN A 89 3.34 -17.85 2.59
N LYS A 90 3.81 -19.08 2.29
CA LYS A 90 4.97 -19.27 1.42
C LYS A 90 4.70 -18.77 0.00
N TYR A 91 3.53 -19.05 -0.57
CA TYR A 91 3.15 -18.59 -1.90
C TYR A 91 3.16 -17.05 -2.00
N PHE A 92 2.46 -16.36 -1.09
CA PHE A 92 2.38 -14.90 -1.08
C PHE A 92 3.70 -14.21 -0.72
N SER A 93 4.64 -14.90 -0.06
CA SER A 93 5.96 -14.32 0.20
C SER A 93 6.69 -13.90 -1.09
N ALA A 94 6.43 -14.56 -2.22
CA ALA A 94 6.97 -14.15 -3.51
C ALA A 94 6.44 -12.75 -3.91
N PHE A 95 5.14 -12.50 -3.74
CA PHE A 95 4.53 -11.20 -4.07
C PHE A 95 4.98 -10.11 -3.10
N GLU A 96 4.96 -10.40 -1.80
CA GLU A 96 5.38 -9.48 -0.75
C GLU A 96 6.84 -9.06 -0.92
N ASN A 97 7.72 -9.97 -1.37
CA ASN A 97 9.11 -9.65 -1.66
C ASN A 97 9.25 -8.64 -2.82
N GLU A 98 8.43 -8.73 -3.88
CA GLU A 98 8.48 -7.78 -4.99
C GLU A 98 7.96 -6.40 -4.57
N LEU A 99 6.91 -6.33 -3.75
CA LEU A 99 6.46 -5.07 -3.14
C LEU A 99 7.54 -4.47 -2.22
N ALA A 100 8.24 -5.30 -1.43
CA ALA A 100 9.36 -4.87 -0.61
C ALA A 100 10.52 -4.30 -1.44
N ASN A 101 10.84 -4.91 -2.59
CA ASN A 101 11.86 -4.43 -3.52
C ASN A 101 11.48 -3.06 -4.10
N PHE A 102 10.23 -2.91 -4.56
CA PHE A 102 9.72 -1.63 -5.07
C PHE A 102 9.84 -0.51 -4.02
N LEU A 103 9.46 -0.79 -2.77
CA LEU A 103 9.46 0.20 -1.68
C LEU A 103 10.82 0.34 -0.96
N LEU A 104 11.84 -0.45 -1.30
CA LEU A 104 13.11 -0.47 -0.57
C LEU A 104 13.80 0.91 -0.44
N PRO A 105 14.02 1.68 -1.52
CA PRO A 105 14.64 3.01 -1.39
C PRO A 105 13.77 3.97 -0.56
N LEU A 106 12.46 3.89 -0.73
CA LEU A 106 11.49 4.74 -0.04
C LEU A 106 11.45 4.44 1.47
N ASN A 107 11.39 3.17 1.84
CA ASN A 107 11.47 2.71 3.23
C ASN A 107 12.80 3.06 3.91
N THR A 108 13.88 3.15 3.12
CA THR A 108 15.17 3.60 3.62
C THR A 108 15.11 5.09 3.95
N LEU A 109 14.57 5.91 3.05
CA LEU A 109 14.43 7.37 3.22
C LEU A 109 13.43 7.76 4.32
N SER A 110 12.34 7.03 4.47
CA SER A 110 11.34 7.29 5.52
C SER A 110 11.70 6.66 6.88
N SER A 111 12.86 6.02 7.00
CA SER A 111 13.28 5.30 8.21
C SER A 111 12.31 4.19 8.67
N THR A 112 11.57 3.58 7.74
CA THR A 112 10.63 2.49 8.05
C THR A 112 11.39 1.28 8.57
N LYS A 113 11.02 0.76 9.75
CA LYS A 113 11.74 -0.35 10.36
C LYS A 113 11.30 -1.69 9.76
N ASN A 114 12.27 -2.52 9.43
CA ASN A 114 12.04 -3.86 8.89
C ASN A 114 11.72 -4.89 9.99
N LYS A 115 11.65 -6.17 9.61
CA LYS A 115 11.46 -7.31 10.54
C LYS A 115 12.40 -7.30 11.75
N LYS A 116 13.67 -6.91 11.56
CA LYS A 116 14.71 -6.88 12.60
C LYS A 116 14.73 -5.56 13.40
N ASN A 117 13.70 -4.74 13.27
CA ASN A 117 13.60 -3.41 13.87
C ASN A 117 14.75 -2.47 13.46
N LYS A 118 15.24 -2.60 12.22
CA LYS A 118 16.29 -1.77 11.64
C LYS A 118 15.78 -1.04 10.40
N THR A 119 16.25 0.17 10.16
CA THR A 119 16.05 0.84 8.87
C THR A 119 16.80 0.02 7.80
N PRO A 120 16.15 -0.33 6.67
CA PRO A 120 16.84 -1.01 5.58
C PRO A 120 17.97 -0.12 5.05
N LYS A 121 18.97 -0.75 4.43
CA LYS A 121 20.00 -0.04 3.67
C LYS A 121 19.68 -0.20 2.20
N PHE A 122 19.70 0.90 1.47
CA PHE A 122 19.57 0.87 0.02
C PHE A 122 20.96 1.08 -0.59
N LYS A 123 21.37 0.17 -1.47
CA LYS A 123 22.65 0.25 -2.19
C LYS A 123 22.39 -0.03 -3.67
N ASN A 124 22.55 1.00 -4.48
CA ASN A 124 22.63 0.89 -5.93
C ASN A 124 23.71 1.90 -6.40
N LYS A 125 23.48 2.63 -7.49
CA LYS A 125 24.29 3.81 -7.85
C LYS A 125 24.38 4.81 -6.70
N LEU A 126 23.29 4.96 -5.94
CA LEU A 126 23.19 5.71 -4.69
C LEU A 126 23.19 4.74 -3.50
N GLU A 127 23.96 5.02 -2.45
CA GLU A 127 23.87 4.30 -1.17
C GLU A 127 23.23 5.21 -0.12
N ILE A 128 22.11 4.77 0.45
CA ILE A 128 21.39 5.47 1.51
C ILE A 128 21.36 4.56 2.73
N HIS A 129 21.80 5.09 3.87
CA HIS A 129 21.60 4.45 5.16
C HIS A 129 21.42 5.48 6.25
N GLN A 130 20.70 5.08 7.30
CA GLN A 130 20.58 5.84 8.53
C GLN A 130 21.48 5.22 9.59
N ASP A 131 22.21 6.04 10.34
CA ASP A 131 23.02 5.59 11.47
C ASP A 131 22.22 5.52 12.78
N ASP A 132 22.89 5.10 13.86
CA ASP A 132 22.27 4.96 15.19
C ASP A 132 21.90 6.32 15.83
N LYS A 133 22.35 7.45 15.25
CA LYS A 133 22.01 8.81 15.67
C LYS A 133 20.88 9.42 14.81
N ASN A 134 20.22 8.60 13.99
CA ASN A 134 19.18 9.01 13.04
C ASN A 134 19.67 9.96 11.92
N VAL A 135 20.97 10.02 11.67
CA VAL A 135 21.53 10.84 10.58
C VAL A 135 21.50 10.03 9.28
N PHE A 136 21.04 10.66 8.20
CA PHE A 136 21.09 10.08 6.85
C PHE A 136 22.47 10.26 6.25
N HIS A 137 23.05 9.14 5.82
CA HIS A 137 24.28 9.09 5.07
C HIS A 137 23.95 8.66 3.64
N ILE A 138 24.12 9.59 2.71
CA ILE A 138 23.97 9.36 1.28
C ILE A 138 25.35 9.38 0.64
N LYS A 139 25.75 8.28 0.02
CA LYS A 139 27.01 8.13 -0.72
C LYS A 139 26.72 7.97 -2.20
N ASN A 140 27.67 8.42 -3.04
CA ASN A 140 27.53 8.44 -4.49
C ASN A 140 26.30 9.26 -4.92
N PHE A 141 26.27 10.50 -4.45
CA PHE A 141 25.18 11.45 -4.76
C PHE A 141 25.03 11.60 -6.29
N PRO A 142 23.80 11.69 -6.82
CA PRO A 142 23.59 11.82 -8.26
C PRO A 142 24.12 13.17 -8.78
N ASP A 143 24.67 13.19 -10.00
CA ASP A 143 25.18 14.41 -10.64
C ASP A 143 24.06 15.37 -11.08
N ASP A 144 22.81 14.87 -11.19
CA ASP A 144 21.61 15.59 -11.62
C ASP A 144 20.86 16.30 -10.47
N LEU A 145 21.56 16.66 -9.40
CA LEU A 145 20.96 17.29 -8.23
C LEU A 145 20.52 18.73 -8.55
N VAL A 146 19.24 19.01 -8.36
CA VAL A 146 18.70 20.36 -8.41
C VAL A 146 18.40 20.79 -6.98
N SER A 147 19.11 21.81 -6.50
CA SER A 147 18.86 22.43 -5.20
C SER A 147 18.31 23.84 -5.41
N SER A 148 17.17 24.15 -4.79
CA SER A 148 16.64 25.52 -4.74
C SER A 148 15.95 25.75 -3.40
N ASN A 149 16.24 26.87 -2.74
CA ASN A 149 15.56 27.39 -1.54
C ASN A 149 14.98 26.29 -0.63
N ASN A 150 15.85 25.60 0.13
CA ASN A 150 15.49 24.59 1.13
C ASN A 150 14.94 23.25 0.57
N GLU A 151 14.97 23.06 -0.75
CA GLU A 151 14.54 21.82 -1.40
C GLU A 151 15.70 21.13 -2.12
N ILE A 152 15.72 19.81 -2.03
CA ILE A 152 16.61 18.93 -2.79
C ILE A 152 15.74 17.96 -3.59
N ASP A 153 15.84 18.07 -4.91
CA ASP A 153 15.25 17.12 -5.84
C ASP A 153 16.32 16.14 -6.33
N PHE A 154 15.99 14.85 -6.24
CA PHE A 154 16.82 13.81 -6.83
C PHE A 154 15.97 12.60 -7.22
N THR A 155 16.51 11.83 -8.15
CA THR A 155 15.87 10.59 -8.61
C THR A 155 16.53 9.38 -7.96
N VAL A 156 15.72 8.45 -7.48
CA VAL A 156 16.19 7.14 -6.99
C VAL A 156 15.71 6.03 -7.89
N GLU A 157 16.65 5.15 -8.28
CA GLU A 157 16.30 3.90 -8.96
C GLU A 157 15.80 2.87 -7.95
N THR A 158 14.65 2.28 -8.20
CA THR A 158 14.13 1.13 -7.44
C THR A 158 15.03 -0.10 -7.57
N ALA A 159 15.00 -0.98 -6.56
CA ALA A 159 15.52 -2.33 -6.73
C ALA A 159 14.69 -3.06 -7.80
N SER A 160 15.24 -4.10 -8.44
CA SER A 160 14.48 -4.83 -9.46
C SER A 160 13.26 -5.53 -8.87
N TYR A 161 12.11 -5.43 -9.54
CA TYR A 161 10.86 -6.06 -9.08
C TYR A 161 10.02 -6.59 -10.26
N ILE A 162 9.01 -7.40 -9.98
CA ILE A 162 7.98 -7.80 -10.95
C ILE A 162 6.71 -6.97 -10.69
N PRO A 163 6.30 -6.06 -11.60
CA PRO A 163 5.17 -5.15 -11.36
C PRO A 163 3.86 -5.87 -11.02
N GLU A 164 3.50 -6.94 -11.72
CA GLU A 164 2.28 -7.71 -11.42
C GLU A 164 2.27 -8.27 -9.99
N TYR A 165 3.43 -8.69 -9.49
CA TYR A 165 3.54 -9.24 -8.14
C TYR A 165 3.39 -8.15 -7.06
N VAL A 166 3.80 -6.91 -7.37
CA VAL A 166 3.50 -5.74 -6.53
C VAL A 166 1.99 -5.56 -6.42
N TYR A 167 1.27 -5.59 -7.56
CA TYR A 167 -0.18 -5.47 -7.57
C TYR A 167 -0.86 -6.60 -6.77
N ARG A 168 -0.49 -7.87 -7.03
CA ARG A 168 -1.01 -9.03 -6.29
C ARG A 168 -0.75 -8.94 -4.79
N SER A 169 0.42 -8.42 -4.38
CA SER A 169 0.71 -8.18 -2.97
C SER A 169 -0.24 -7.15 -2.34
N LEU A 170 -0.58 -6.08 -3.06
CA LEU A 170 -1.55 -5.08 -2.59
C LEU A 170 -2.95 -5.69 -2.47
N ILE A 171 -3.40 -6.45 -3.47
CA ILE A 171 -4.70 -7.13 -3.42
C ILE A 171 -4.76 -8.13 -2.26
N LYS A 172 -3.68 -8.88 -2.00
CA LYS A 172 -3.58 -9.76 -0.83
C LYS A 172 -3.78 -8.99 0.48
N ILE A 173 -3.18 -7.81 0.63
CA ILE A 173 -3.39 -6.95 1.80
C ILE A 173 -4.87 -6.59 1.93
N GLY A 174 -5.50 -6.11 0.85
CA GLY A 174 -6.92 -5.77 0.81
C GLY A 174 -7.81 -6.95 1.24
N LEU A 175 -7.63 -8.12 0.64
CA LEU A 175 -8.36 -9.34 0.99
C LEU A 175 -8.11 -9.80 2.43
N SER A 176 -6.93 -9.53 2.98
CA SER A 176 -6.59 -9.91 4.36
C SER A 176 -7.27 -8.99 5.38
N VAL A 177 -7.52 -7.72 5.05
CA VAL A 177 -8.20 -6.81 5.96
C VAL A 177 -9.72 -6.96 5.92
N ILE A 178 -10.33 -7.37 4.81
CA ILE A 178 -11.78 -7.56 4.70
C ILE A 178 -12.32 -8.50 5.80
N SER A 179 -13.52 -8.20 6.31
CA SER A 179 -14.18 -8.97 7.35
C SER A 179 -14.56 -10.37 6.87
N GLU A 180 -14.74 -11.32 7.79
CA GLU A 180 -15.19 -12.68 7.46
C GLU A 180 -16.57 -12.72 6.81
N GLU A 181 -17.42 -11.73 7.09
CA GLU A 181 -18.74 -11.62 6.45
C GLU A 181 -18.60 -11.16 4.99
N GLY A 182 -17.78 -10.15 4.74
CA GLY A 182 -17.60 -9.56 3.41
C GLY A 182 -16.74 -10.40 2.46
N ILE A 183 -15.81 -11.21 2.98
CA ILE A 183 -14.82 -11.94 2.15
C ILE A 183 -15.46 -12.92 1.16
N LYS A 184 -16.69 -13.37 1.42
CA LYS A 184 -17.46 -14.26 0.55
C LYS A 184 -17.78 -13.63 -0.82
N ASN A 185 -17.80 -12.30 -0.89
CA ASN A 185 -18.08 -11.54 -2.11
C ASN A 185 -16.85 -11.38 -3.04
N TYR A 186 -15.72 -12.01 -2.70
CA TYR A 186 -14.44 -11.88 -3.39
C TYR A 186 -13.83 -13.24 -3.75
N ASN A 187 -14.64 -14.28 -3.97
CA ASN A 187 -14.12 -15.60 -4.32
C ASN A 187 -13.36 -15.56 -5.64
N GLU A 188 -13.88 -14.82 -6.63
CA GLU A 188 -13.26 -14.61 -7.93
C GLU A 188 -11.91 -13.91 -7.79
N THR A 189 -11.82 -12.88 -6.93
CA THR A 189 -10.55 -12.22 -6.62
C THR A 189 -9.56 -13.16 -5.93
N ILE A 190 -10.04 -14.01 -5.02
CA ILE A 190 -9.20 -15.01 -4.33
C ILE A 190 -8.69 -16.05 -5.34
N GLU A 191 -9.55 -16.56 -6.22
CA GLU A 191 -9.19 -17.52 -7.27
C GLU A 191 -8.15 -16.93 -8.21
N TRP A 192 -8.39 -15.72 -8.73
CA TRP A 192 -7.42 -14.97 -9.54
C TRP A 192 -6.07 -14.81 -8.84
N LEU A 193 -6.08 -14.46 -7.54
CA LEU A 193 -4.86 -14.28 -6.76
C LEU A 193 -4.08 -15.60 -6.61
N MET A 194 -4.79 -16.74 -6.59
CA MET A 194 -4.24 -18.08 -6.41
C MET A 194 -3.86 -18.80 -7.72
N SER A 195 -4.36 -18.37 -8.89
CA SER A 195 -4.14 -19.06 -10.18
C SER A 195 -3.13 -18.39 -11.11
N LEU A 196 -2.67 -17.17 -10.81
CA LEU A 196 -1.84 -16.33 -11.70
C LEU A 196 -2.49 -16.08 -13.09
N GLU A 197 -3.81 -16.21 -13.21
CA GLU A 197 -4.50 -15.93 -14.47
C GLU A 197 -4.54 -14.44 -14.80
N GLU A 198 -4.55 -14.12 -16.09
CA GLU A 198 -4.52 -12.75 -16.64
C GLU A 198 -5.91 -12.21 -17.03
N ASN A 199 -6.99 -12.87 -16.58
CA ASN A 199 -8.37 -12.58 -17.00
C ASN A 199 -8.96 -11.30 -16.37
N VAL A 200 -8.30 -10.15 -16.54
CA VAL A 200 -8.74 -8.84 -16.03
C VAL A 200 -8.99 -7.85 -17.18
N ILE A 201 -10.04 -7.02 -17.06
CA ILE A 201 -10.38 -6.00 -18.06
C ILE A 201 -9.48 -4.77 -17.92
N ILE A 202 -9.35 -4.24 -16.70
CA ILE A 202 -8.53 -3.05 -16.46
C ILE A 202 -7.08 -3.49 -16.23
N ARG A 203 -6.17 -2.85 -16.96
CA ARG A 203 -4.72 -2.95 -16.73
C ARG A 203 -4.39 -2.61 -15.26
N PRO A 204 -3.81 -3.55 -14.49
CA PRO A 204 -3.38 -3.28 -13.13
C PRO A 204 -2.54 -2.02 -13.02
N CYS A 205 -2.90 -1.12 -12.12
CA CYS A 205 -2.12 0.08 -11.84
C CYS A 205 -2.42 0.60 -10.43
N MET A 206 -1.55 1.48 -9.94
CA MET A 206 -1.74 2.19 -8.68
C MET A 206 -1.47 3.68 -8.83
N ALA A 207 -2.26 4.46 -8.11
CA ALA A 207 -1.98 5.84 -7.77
C ALA A 207 -0.99 5.83 -6.58
N PHE A 208 0.20 6.40 -6.78
CA PHE A 208 1.23 6.46 -5.76
C PHE A 208 1.57 7.91 -5.41
N THR A 209 1.42 8.25 -4.13
CA THR A 209 1.66 9.59 -3.60
C THR A 209 2.79 9.55 -2.58
N ILE A 210 3.74 10.47 -2.72
CA ILE A 210 4.81 10.75 -1.77
C ILE A 210 4.57 12.14 -1.19
N PHE A 211 4.34 12.21 0.11
CA PHE A 211 4.22 13.44 0.88
C PHE A 211 5.61 13.93 1.31
N PRO A 212 5.78 15.23 1.62
CA PRO A 212 7.02 15.76 2.15
C PRO A 212 7.53 14.96 3.34
N PHE A 213 8.84 14.70 3.38
CA PHE A 213 9.47 13.96 4.48
C PHE A 213 9.38 14.69 5.82
N SER A 214 9.19 16.01 5.81
CA SER A 214 8.85 16.83 6.98
C SER A 214 7.47 16.48 7.59
N SER A 215 6.58 15.87 6.80
CA SER A 215 5.21 15.53 7.18
C SER A 215 5.00 14.02 7.18
N SER A 216 5.51 13.32 8.21
CA SER A 216 5.32 11.86 8.34
C SER A 216 4.19 11.50 9.29
N ILE A 217 3.44 10.44 8.98
CA ILE A 217 2.48 9.81 9.90
C ILE A 217 3.15 8.63 10.61
N ASP A 218 2.85 8.47 11.90
CA ASP A 218 3.28 7.35 12.75
C ASP A 218 2.28 6.16 12.75
N LYS A 219 1.30 6.20 11.85
CA LYS A 219 0.23 5.22 11.73
C LYS A 219 0.22 4.60 10.35
N ILE A 220 -0.07 3.30 10.31
CA ILE A 220 -0.37 2.57 9.09
C ILE A 220 -1.90 2.48 9.00
N ARG A 221 -2.46 2.96 7.90
CA ARG A 221 -3.89 2.91 7.63
C ARG A 221 -4.15 2.13 6.35
N CYS A 222 -5.07 1.19 6.42
CA CYS A 222 -5.53 0.39 5.30
C CYS A 222 -7.06 0.49 5.24
N VAL A 223 -7.60 1.02 4.15
CA VAL A 223 -9.04 1.23 3.97
C VAL A 223 -9.47 0.53 2.69
N VAL A 224 -10.56 -0.23 2.78
CA VAL A 224 -11.19 -0.85 1.61
C VAL A 224 -12.56 -0.21 1.42
N PHE A 225 -12.83 0.21 0.19
CA PHE A 225 -14.06 0.84 -0.22
C PHE A 225 -14.78 -0.06 -1.23
N ASP A 226 -16.10 -0.14 -1.16
CA ASP A 226 -16.94 -0.71 -2.21
C ASP A 226 -17.81 0.36 -2.84
N ARG A 227 -17.97 0.27 -4.16
CA ARG A 227 -18.88 1.10 -4.94
C ARG A 227 -20.30 0.76 -4.49
N LYS A 228 -21.07 1.78 -4.14
CA LYS A 228 -22.46 1.59 -3.71
C LYS A 228 -23.30 1.02 -4.84
N PHE A 229 -24.28 0.20 -4.48
CA PHE A 229 -25.16 -0.47 -5.44
C PHE A 229 -25.91 0.49 -6.38
N ASN A 230 -26.27 1.68 -5.91
CA ASN A 230 -27.02 2.67 -6.68
C ASN A 230 -26.16 3.47 -7.68
N VAL A 231 -24.85 3.25 -7.73
CA VAL A 231 -23.93 4.00 -8.59
C VAL A 231 -23.83 3.31 -9.94
N THR A 232 -24.34 3.98 -10.98
CA THR A 232 -24.36 3.47 -12.36
C THR A 232 -23.09 3.80 -13.15
N ARG A 233 -22.25 4.71 -12.64
CA ARG A 233 -20.98 5.09 -13.27
C ARG A 233 -20.05 3.88 -13.33
N GLN A 234 -19.40 3.71 -14.49
CA GLN A 234 -18.41 2.65 -14.71
C GLN A 234 -17.08 3.03 -14.04
N ILE A 235 -16.95 2.67 -12.77
CA ILE A 235 -15.76 2.82 -11.92
C ILE A 235 -15.52 1.48 -11.18
N PRO A 236 -14.27 1.19 -10.76
CA PRO A 236 -13.97 -0.10 -10.14
C PRO A 236 -14.86 -0.41 -8.93
N LYS A 237 -15.28 -1.67 -8.80
CA LYS A 237 -16.15 -2.09 -7.70
C LYS A 237 -15.52 -1.89 -6.34
N THR A 238 -14.23 -2.20 -6.19
CA THR A 238 -13.56 -2.17 -4.89
C THR A 238 -12.22 -1.45 -4.99
N LEU A 239 -12.00 -0.49 -4.08
CA LEU A 239 -10.76 0.27 -3.97
C LEU A 239 -10.02 -0.09 -2.67
N LEU A 240 -8.70 -0.08 -2.74
CA LEU A 240 -7.79 -0.21 -1.61
C LEU A 240 -6.97 1.06 -1.48
N VAL A 241 -6.94 1.64 -0.28
CA VAL A 241 -6.03 2.73 0.09
C VAL A 241 -5.16 2.27 1.26
N LEU A 242 -3.85 2.29 1.05
CA LEU A 242 -2.84 1.98 2.05
C LEU A 242 -1.94 3.20 2.24
N SER A 243 -1.91 3.77 3.44
CA SER A 243 -1.02 4.89 3.77
C SER A 243 -0.17 4.58 4.99
N TYR A 244 1.11 4.94 4.95
CA TYR A 244 2.06 4.78 6.04
C TYR A 244 3.22 5.76 5.83
N LYS A 245 3.82 6.25 6.92
CA LYS A 245 4.90 7.24 6.85
C LYS A 245 4.53 8.43 5.97
N ASN A 246 5.22 8.57 4.83
CA ASN A 246 5.10 9.65 3.86
C ASN A 246 4.45 9.16 2.56
N PHE A 247 3.83 7.99 2.56
CA PHE A 247 3.36 7.33 1.34
C PHE A 247 1.88 7.02 1.42
N ALA A 248 1.21 7.15 0.28
CA ALA A 248 -0.12 6.60 0.05
C ALA A 248 -0.17 5.85 -1.29
N ILE A 249 -0.72 4.65 -1.23
CA ILE A 249 -0.96 3.77 -2.36
C ILE A 249 -2.46 3.62 -2.48
N GLN A 250 -3.02 4.01 -3.62
CA GLN A 250 -4.40 3.72 -3.99
C GLN A 250 -4.41 2.78 -5.19
N THR A 251 -5.16 1.69 -5.10
CA THR A 251 -5.33 0.70 -6.17
C THR A 251 -6.77 0.19 -6.17
N PHE A 252 -7.17 -0.54 -7.20
CA PHE A 252 -8.46 -1.21 -7.28
C PHE A 252 -8.29 -2.73 -7.34
N PHE A 253 -9.29 -3.48 -6.88
CA PHE A 253 -9.33 -4.92 -7.04
C PHE A 253 -9.51 -5.30 -8.52
N PRO A 254 -9.05 -6.48 -8.95
CA PRO A 254 -9.21 -6.94 -10.33
C PRO A 254 -10.66 -6.80 -10.79
N VAL A 255 -10.83 -6.24 -11.99
CA VAL A 255 -12.14 -6.13 -12.65
C VAL A 255 -12.23 -7.20 -13.71
N PHE A 256 -13.26 -8.05 -13.63
CA PHE A 256 -13.37 -9.24 -14.47
C PHE A 256 -14.29 -9.03 -15.68
N PRO A 257 -14.10 -9.77 -16.80
CA PRO A 257 -14.88 -9.66 -18.04
C PRO A 257 -16.40 -9.63 -17.90
N PHE A 258 -16.95 -10.28 -16.88
CA PHE A 258 -18.39 -10.35 -16.64
C PHE A 258 -18.99 -9.08 -16.01
N GLU A 259 -18.17 -8.10 -15.61
CA GLU A 259 -18.66 -6.90 -14.92
C GLU A 259 -19.28 -5.84 -15.87
N ASP A 260 -19.31 -6.09 -17.19
CA ASP A 260 -19.86 -5.22 -18.25
C ASP A 260 -19.45 -3.74 -18.13
N CYS A 261 -18.15 -3.51 -18.31
CA CYS A 261 -17.55 -2.20 -18.15
C CYS A 261 -16.57 -1.88 -19.29
N THR A 262 -17.06 -1.26 -20.37
CA THR A 262 -16.26 -0.96 -21.57
C THR A 262 -15.35 0.27 -21.44
N GLU A 263 -15.64 1.20 -20.53
CA GLU A 263 -14.88 2.45 -20.34
C GLU A 263 -14.74 2.81 -18.85
N LEU A 264 -13.85 2.13 -18.14
CA LEU A 264 -13.58 2.37 -16.72
C LEU A 264 -12.46 3.40 -16.53
N SER A 265 -12.72 4.42 -15.71
CA SER A 265 -11.63 5.24 -15.13
C SER A 265 -11.09 4.54 -13.87
N PRO A 266 -9.80 4.14 -13.82
CA PRO A 266 -9.25 3.37 -12.70
C PRO A 266 -9.26 4.15 -11.38
N PHE A 267 -9.13 5.47 -11.44
CA PHE A 267 -9.14 6.36 -10.29
C PHE A 267 -10.00 7.59 -10.60
N PRO A 268 -11.32 7.54 -10.32
CA PRO A 268 -12.18 8.72 -10.52
C PRO A 268 -11.77 9.88 -9.61
N HIS A 269 -11.27 9.57 -8.41
CA HIS A 269 -10.74 10.52 -7.43
C HIS A 269 -9.54 9.90 -6.71
N LEU A 270 -8.54 10.73 -6.39
CA LEU A 270 -7.50 10.36 -5.42
C LEU A 270 -8.08 10.54 -4.03
N ILE A 271 -8.09 9.46 -3.24
CA ILE A 271 -8.70 9.44 -1.93
C ILE A 271 -7.79 10.19 -0.96
N PRO A 272 -8.25 11.32 -0.38
CA PRO A 272 -7.42 12.12 0.51
C PRO A 272 -7.03 11.34 1.77
N THR A 273 -5.76 11.46 2.14
CA THR A 273 -5.21 10.89 3.37
C THR A 273 -5.37 11.84 4.54
N ALA A 274 -4.98 11.41 5.74
CA ALA A 274 -4.92 12.29 6.90
C ALA A 274 -3.94 13.47 6.70
N LEU A 275 -2.88 13.30 5.91
CA LEU A 275 -1.95 14.40 5.60
C LEU A 275 -2.59 15.43 4.69
N ASP A 276 -3.35 15.01 3.66
CA ASP A 276 -4.07 15.93 2.77
C ASP A 276 -5.10 16.79 3.51
N LEU A 277 -5.72 16.22 4.55
CA LEU A 277 -6.77 16.89 5.30
C LEU A 277 -6.21 17.82 6.37
N ASN A 278 -5.07 17.46 6.95
CA ASN A 278 -4.47 18.22 8.04
C ASN A 278 -3.53 19.33 7.53
N ASN A 279 -2.90 19.14 6.38
CA ASN A 279 -1.89 20.05 5.85
C ASN A 279 -2.28 20.51 4.44
N ASN A 280 -1.99 21.76 4.08
CA ASN A 280 -2.20 22.26 2.72
C ASN A 280 -1.03 21.86 1.78
N LEU A 281 -0.88 20.56 1.52
CA LEU A 281 0.27 19.98 0.80
C LEU A 281 0.08 19.91 -0.72
N LYS A 282 -0.86 20.67 -1.29
CA LYS A 282 -1.28 20.50 -2.70
C LYS A 282 -0.11 20.64 -3.68
N ASN A 283 0.83 21.54 -3.40
CA ASN A 283 1.98 21.80 -4.25
C ASN A 283 3.27 21.11 -3.77
N GLU A 284 3.18 20.22 -2.77
CA GLU A 284 4.36 19.65 -2.10
C GLU A 284 4.39 18.12 -2.16
N LYS A 285 3.32 17.49 -2.63
CA LYS A 285 3.27 16.04 -2.81
C LYS A 285 3.60 15.66 -4.25
N ASN A 286 4.44 14.64 -4.40
CA ASN A 286 4.66 13.99 -5.70
C ASN A 286 3.60 12.91 -5.90
N TYR A 287 2.95 12.92 -7.06
CA TYR A 287 1.93 11.95 -7.43
C TYR A 287 2.23 11.37 -8.80
N GLY A 288 2.10 10.04 -8.93
CA GLY A 288 2.25 9.34 -10.19
C GLY A 288 1.33 8.14 -10.32
N LEU A 289 0.89 7.90 -11.56
CA LEU A 289 0.23 6.65 -11.94
C LEU A 289 1.30 5.64 -12.34
N ILE A 290 1.33 4.49 -11.65
CA ILE A 290 2.27 3.40 -11.92
C ILE A 290 1.50 2.20 -12.45
N TYR A 291 1.80 1.81 -13.68
CA TYR A 291 1.27 0.58 -14.27
C TYR A 291 2.00 -0.64 -13.72
N LEU A 292 1.22 -1.67 -13.37
CA LEU A 292 1.66 -2.88 -12.68
C LEU A 292 1.24 -4.14 -13.45
N ASP A 293 1.05 -4.04 -14.76
CA ASP A 293 0.57 -5.11 -15.63
C ASP A 293 1.70 -5.98 -16.21
N GLU A 294 2.96 -5.58 -16.06
CA GLU A 294 4.10 -6.37 -16.55
C GLU A 294 4.41 -7.56 -15.61
N ASN A 295 4.41 -8.79 -16.16
CA ASN A 295 4.86 -10.01 -15.48
C ASN A 295 6.36 -10.32 -15.68
N VAL A 296 7.13 -9.32 -16.08
CA VAL A 296 8.58 -9.43 -16.27
C VAL A 296 9.30 -8.61 -15.22
N ARG A 297 10.49 -9.06 -14.83
CA ARG A 297 11.31 -8.32 -13.86
C ARG A 297 11.86 -7.06 -14.49
N VAL A 298 11.43 -5.91 -14.00
CA VAL A 298 11.94 -4.59 -14.39
C VAL A 298 13.14 -4.21 -13.53
N LYS A 299 14.04 -3.39 -14.09
CA LYS A 299 15.25 -2.89 -13.42
C LYS A 299 15.39 -1.38 -13.63
N GLY A 300 15.88 -0.68 -12.61
CA GLY A 300 16.25 0.73 -12.73
C GLY A 300 15.07 1.68 -12.99
N LYS A 301 13.85 1.32 -12.58
CA LYS A 301 12.71 2.26 -12.66
C LYS A 301 12.99 3.41 -11.70
N LYS A 302 12.90 4.63 -12.22
CA LYS A 302 13.20 5.88 -11.53
C LYS A 302 11.97 6.37 -10.76
N ILE A 303 12.18 6.84 -9.53
CA ILE A 303 11.19 7.54 -8.71
C ILE A 303 11.78 8.91 -8.38
N GLU A 304 11.04 9.96 -8.70
CA GLU A 304 11.40 11.34 -8.34
C GLU A 304 11.05 11.61 -6.87
N ILE A 305 12.02 12.15 -6.13
CA ILE A 305 11.91 12.43 -4.71
C ILE A 305 12.24 13.90 -4.50
N ASN A 306 11.26 14.62 -3.95
CA ASN A 306 11.43 15.97 -3.43
C ASN A 306 11.59 15.88 -1.91
N ILE A 307 12.69 16.40 -1.38
CA ILE A 307 12.90 16.57 0.06
C ILE A 307 12.95 18.07 0.36
N LYS A 308 11.97 18.55 1.12
CA LYS A 308 11.99 19.89 1.72
C LYS A 308 12.57 19.82 3.13
N SER A 309 13.52 20.70 3.46
CA SER A 309 13.86 20.93 4.86
C SER A 309 12.69 21.66 5.55
N ALA A 310 12.37 21.29 6.78
CA ALA A 310 11.46 22.10 7.58
C ALA A 310 12.07 23.51 7.74
N GLU A 311 11.28 24.55 7.49
CA GLU A 311 11.67 25.90 7.90
C GLU A 311 11.82 25.93 9.43
N GLU A 312 12.94 26.48 9.94
CA GLU A 312 13.18 26.68 11.38
C GLU A 312 12.23 27.72 11.98
#